data_AF-A0A2E0XS94-F1
#
_entry.id   AF-A0A2E0XS94-F1
#
_cell.length_a   1.000
_cell.length_b   1.000
_cell.length_c   1.000
_cell.angle_alpha   90.00
_cell.angle_beta   90.00
_cell.angle_gamma   90.00
#
_symmetry.space_group_name_H-M   'P 1'
#
loop_
_entity.id
_entity.type
_entity.pdbx_description
1 polymer ?
#
loop_
_entity_poly.entity_id
_entity_poly.type
_entity_poly.pdbx_seq_one_letter_code
_entity_poly.pdbx_strand_id
1 'polypeptide(L)'
;MKTTSAENTIDYGWFRTHLLDDILPRWLSSSVTDNGLFIPHLGRRWNRLEKEYGTTVSQTRLLYNFSKGYELTGDEAYLKAVELGAGFLLERFWDAENGGWFHACNTDGEVLDPNKFSYGHTFVLFGFCHAFRVSGNRAFKNAALDT
;
A
#
# COMPACT_ATOMS: atom_id res chain seq x y z
N MET A 1 2.29 -5.65 -51.25
CA MET A 1 2.62 -6.19 -49.92
C MET A 1 2.01 -5.25 -48.90
N LYS A 2 0.85 -5.60 -48.32
CA LYS A 2 0.18 -4.76 -47.30
C LYS A 2 0.84 -5.04 -45.96
N THR A 3 1.59 -4.09 -45.44
CA THR A 3 2.01 -4.05 -44.04
C THR A 3 0.80 -3.64 -43.21
N THR A 4 0.13 -4.61 -42.59
CA THR A 4 -0.88 -4.35 -41.58
C THR A 4 -0.14 -3.88 -40.32
N SER A 5 -0.30 -2.61 -39.95
CA SER A 5 0.10 -2.12 -38.64
C SER A 5 -0.75 -2.86 -37.61
N ALA A 6 -0.11 -3.67 -36.75
CA ALA A 6 -0.80 -4.21 -35.58
C ALA A 6 -1.26 -3.01 -34.74
N GLU A 7 -2.57 -2.81 -34.63
CA GLU A 7 -3.13 -1.85 -33.70
C GLU A 7 -2.69 -2.30 -32.29
N ASN A 8 -1.82 -1.52 -31.64
CA ASN A 8 -1.39 -1.70 -30.26
C ASN A 8 -2.58 -1.51 -29.32
N THR A 9 -3.53 -2.45 -29.32
CA THR A 9 -4.68 -2.46 -28.44
C THR A 9 -4.32 -3.26 -27.19
N ILE A 10 -4.52 -2.64 -26.03
CA ILE A 10 -4.35 -3.31 -24.74
C ILE A 10 -5.55 -4.25 -24.55
N ASP A 11 -5.30 -5.53 -24.32
CA ASP A 11 -6.35 -6.46 -23.90
C ASP A 11 -6.75 -6.19 -22.44
N TYR A 12 -7.84 -5.44 -22.28
CA TYR A 12 -8.39 -5.10 -20.97
C TYR A 12 -8.91 -6.31 -20.19
N GLY A 13 -9.39 -7.35 -20.88
CA GLY A 13 -9.89 -8.57 -20.25
C GLY A 13 -8.75 -9.37 -19.63
N TRP A 14 -7.67 -9.55 -20.40
CA TRP A 14 -6.44 -10.13 -19.88
C TRP A 14 -5.85 -9.30 -18.74
N PHE A 15 -5.73 -7.97 -18.89
CA PHE A 15 -5.15 -7.12 -17.87
C PHE A 15 -5.93 -7.19 -16.55
N ARG A 16 -7.27 -7.16 -16.62
CA ARG A 16 -8.12 -7.31 -15.43
C ARG A 16 -7.91 -8.66 -14.75
N THR A 17 -7.90 -9.74 -15.53
CA THR A 17 -7.70 -11.11 -15.02
C THR A 17 -6.33 -11.23 -14.36
N HIS A 18 -5.27 -10.79 -15.04
CA HIS A 18 -3.92 -10.83 -14.49
C HIS A 18 -3.77 -9.98 -13.21
N LEU A 19 -4.40 -8.80 -13.16
CA LEU A 19 -4.39 -7.97 -11.95
C LEU A 19 -5.04 -8.68 -10.76
N LEU A 20 -6.22 -9.27 -10.96
CA LEU A 20 -7.03 -9.82 -9.88
C LEU A 20 -6.65 -11.24 -9.47
N ASP A 21 -6.14 -12.04 -10.40
CA ASP A 21 -5.88 -13.46 -10.15
C ASP A 21 -4.40 -13.71 -9.86
N ASP A 22 -3.49 -12.86 -10.38
CA ASP A 22 -2.05 -13.00 -10.16
C ASP A 22 -1.47 -11.90 -9.26
N ILE A 23 -1.70 -10.63 -9.55
CA ILE A 23 -0.91 -9.55 -8.94
C ILE A 23 -1.39 -9.23 -7.52
N LEU A 24 -2.65 -8.85 -7.35
CA LEU A 24 -3.17 -8.41 -6.04
C LEU A 24 -3.16 -9.53 -4.99
N PRO A 25 -3.58 -10.78 -5.27
CA PRO A 25 -3.56 -11.84 -4.27
C PRO A 25 -2.14 -12.18 -3.79
N ARG A 26 -1.14 -12.09 -4.67
CA ARG A 26 0.26 -12.36 -4.31
C ARG A 26 0.84 -11.25 -3.44
N TRP A 27 0.53 -9.99 -3.72
CA TRP A 27 0.85 -8.90 -2.80
C TRP A 27 0.18 -9.11 -1.44
N LEU A 28 -1.13 -9.36 -1.41
CA LEU A 28 -1.88 -9.55 -0.18
C LEU A 28 -1.29 -10.68 0.69
N SER A 29 -1.02 -11.83 0.09
CA SER A 29 -0.45 -12.99 0.80
C SER A 29 1.00 -12.82 1.22
N SER A 30 1.81 -12.09 0.44
CA SER A 30 3.26 -12.09 0.63
C SER A 30 3.75 -10.88 1.42
N SER A 31 3.11 -9.70 1.29
CA SER A 31 3.57 -8.48 1.94
C SER A 31 2.94 -8.21 3.29
N VAL A 32 1.69 -8.62 3.53
CA VAL A 32 0.97 -8.26 4.77
C VAL A 32 1.50 -9.06 5.95
N THR A 33 1.94 -8.36 7.00
CA THR A 33 2.30 -8.97 8.29
C THR A 33 1.12 -8.94 9.26
N ASP A 34 1.21 -9.72 10.33
CA ASP A 34 0.17 -9.75 11.38
C ASP A 34 0.06 -8.43 12.15
N ASN A 35 1.15 -7.65 12.22
CA ASN A 35 1.14 -6.35 12.88
C ASN A 35 0.67 -5.19 11.97
N GLY A 36 0.49 -5.43 10.68
CA GLY A 36 -0.02 -4.45 9.73
C GLY A 36 1.05 -3.76 8.86
N LEU A 37 2.34 -3.88 9.18
CA LEU A 37 3.38 -3.43 8.24
C LEU A 37 3.31 -4.25 6.95
N PHE A 38 3.48 -3.60 5.81
CA PHE A 38 3.66 -4.29 4.55
C PHE A 38 5.15 -4.44 4.22
N ILE A 39 5.61 -5.67 3.97
CA ILE A 39 6.98 -5.94 3.52
C ILE A 39 7.04 -5.87 1.99
N PRO A 40 7.62 -4.82 1.38
CA PRO A 40 7.70 -4.69 -0.07
C PRO A 40 8.87 -5.48 -0.68
N HIS A 41 9.71 -6.08 0.17
CA HIS A 41 10.95 -6.73 -0.22
C HIS A 41 10.70 -8.19 -0.58
N LEU A 42 10.21 -8.41 -1.80
CA LEU A 42 9.84 -9.72 -2.31
C LEU A 42 10.76 -10.18 -3.44
N GLY A 43 11.11 -11.47 -3.43
CA GLY A 43 11.83 -12.11 -4.52
C GLY A 43 10.93 -12.33 -5.76
N ARG A 44 11.53 -12.77 -6.87
CA ARG A 44 10.79 -13.09 -8.12
C ARG A 44 9.72 -14.18 -7.95
N ARG A 45 9.80 -14.96 -6.87
CA ARG A 45 8.86 -16.02 -6.52
C ARG A 45 7.91 -15.62 -5.38
N TRP A 46 7.80 -14.33 -5.06
CA TRP A 46 6.93 -13.79 -4.01
C TRP A 46 7.29 -14.21 -2.57
N ASN A 47 8.43 -14.87 -2.36
CA ASN A 47 8.97 -15.06 -1.03
C ASN A 47 9.54 -13.75 -0.48
N ARG A 48 9.37 -13.50 0.82
CA ARG A 48 10.04 -12.39 1.51
C ARG A 48 11.56 -12.54 1.43
N LEU A 49 12.23 -11.42 1.28
CA LEU A 49 13.69 -11.30 1.43
C LEU A 49 13.99 -10.91 2.88
N GLU A 50 15.25 -11.04 3.32
CA GLU A 50 15.71 -10.71 4.68
C GLU A 50 15.77 -9.19 4.93
N LYS A 51 14.63 -8.51 4.75
CA LYS A 51 14.43 -7.08 4.94
C LYS A 51 13.03 -6.84 5.50
N GLU A 52 12.95 -6.69 6.81
CA GLU A 52 11.68 -6.57 7.55
C GLU A 52 11.35 -5.10 7.84
N TYR A 53 11.39 -4.24 6.80
CA TYR A 53 11.04 -2.83 6.94
C TYR A 53 10.23 -2.30 5.76
N GLY A 54 9.60 -1.15 5.98
CA GLY A 54 8.82 -0.44 4.98
C GLY A 54 9.04 1.07 5.07
N THR A 55 8.96 1.74 3.93
CA THR A 55 8.95 3.21 3.84
C THR A 55 7.54 3.75 3.69
N THR A 56 7.30 5.02 4.05
CA THR A 56 6.00 5.70 3.84
C THR A 56 5.46 5.50 2.43
N VAL A 57 6.31 5.62 1.41
CA VAL A 57 5.91 5.43 0.01
C VAL A 57 5.49 3.98 -0.27
N SER A 58 6.22 2.99 0.26
CA SER A 58 5.85 1.58 0.07
C SER A 58 4.54 1.22 0.77
N GLN A 59 4.35 1.68 2.01
CA GLN A 59 3.17 1.37 2.81
C GLN A 59 1.91 1.95 2.17
N THR A 60 1.97 3.22 1.78
CA THR A 60 0.83 3.96 1.22
C THR A 60 0.46 3.51 -0.19
N ARG A 61 1.43 3.08 -1.01
CA ARG A 61 1.14 2.44 -2.30
C ARG A 61 0.42 1.10 -2.13
N LEU A 62 0.78 0.33 -1.11
CA LEU A 62 0.09 -0.92 -0.82
C LEU A 62 -1.30 -0.68 -0.20
N LEU A 63 -1.48 0.36 0.62
CA LEU A 63 -2.82 0.82 1.01
C LEU A 63 -3.69 1.13 -0.21
N TYR A 64 -3.16 1.85 -1.20
CA TYR A 64 -3.87 2.11 -2.44
C TYR A 64 -4.21 0.83 -3.20
N ASN A 65 -3.23 -0.08 -3.38
CA ASN A 65 -3.45 -1.33 -4.10
C ASN A 65 -4.53 -2.19 -3.43
N PHE A 66 -4.50 -2.33 -2.11
CA PHE A 66 -5.49 -3.11 -1.38
C PHE A 66 -6.84 -2.41 -1.33
N SER A 67 -6.88 -1.07 -1.23
CA SER A 67 -8.14 -0.33 -1.39
C SER A 67 -8.77 -0.60 -2.76
N LYS A 68 -7.95 -0.64 -3.83
CA LYS A 68 -8.41 -1.00 -5.17
C LYS A 68 -8.82 -2.46 -5.29
N GLY A 69 -8.11 -3.37 -4.63
CA GLY A 69 -8.49 -4.78 -4.53
C GLY A 69 -9.89 -4.93 -3.96
N TYR A 70 -10.17 -4.26 -2.83
CA TYR A 70 -11.51 -4.27 -2.23
C TYR A 70 -12.57 -3.71 -3.18
N GLU A 71 -12.34 -2.55 -3.79
CA GLU A 71 -13.32 -1.94 -4.71
C GLU A 71 -13.63 -2.78 -5.94
N LEU A 72 -12.64 -3.52 -6.45
CA LEU A 72 -12.78 -4.32 -7.66
C LEU A 72 -13.42 -5.69 -7.41
N THR A 73 -13.37 -6.19 -6.18
CA THR A 73 -13.71 -7.58 -5.85
C THR A 73 -14.76 -7.73 -4.74
N GLY A 74 -14.87 -6.76 -3.83
CA GLY A 74 -15.64 -6.88 -2.59
C GLY A 74 -15.01 -7.82 -1.56
N ASP A 75 -13.78 -8.30 -1.77
CA ASP A 75 -13.14 -9.25 -0.86
C ASP A 75 -12.60 -8.54 0.39
N GLU A 76 -13.24 -8.82 1.52
CA GLU A 76 -12.95 -8.28 2.85
C GLU A 76 -11.51 -8.51 3.32
N ALA A 77 -10.78 -9.48 2.76
CA ALA A 77 -9.36 -9.66 3.07
C ALA A 77 -8.52 -8.42 2.68
N TYR A 78 -8.89 -7.73 1.60
CA TYR A 78 -8.25 -6.48 1.20
C TYR A 78 -8.62 -5.33 2.14
N LEU A 79 -9.88 -5.22 2.56
CA LEU A 79 -10.30 -4.19 3.51
C LEU A 79 -9.56 -4.35 4.83
N LYS A 80 -9.48 -5.58 5.34
CA LYS A 80 -8.71 -5.90 6.56
C LYS A 80 -7.24 -5.50 6.43
N ALA A 81 -6.61 -5.78 5.28
CA ALA A 81 -5.22 -5.35 5.04
C ALA A 81 -5.07 -3.82 5.06
N VAL A 82 -6.02 -3.08 4.46
CA VAL A 82 -6.06 -1.62 4.50
C VAL A 82 -6.17 -1.11 5.93
N GLU A 83 -7.10 -1.65 6.73
CA GLU A 83 -7.31 -1.20 8.11
C GLU A 83 -6.08 -1.46 8.99
N LEU A 84 -5.49 -2.65 8.90
CA LEU A 84 -4.28 -2.99 9.65
C LEU A 84 -3.09 -2.11 9.25
N GLY A 85 -2.83 -1.96 7.95
CA GLY A 85 -1.68 -1.17 7.49
C GLY A 85 -1.82 0.33 7.73
N ALA A 86 -3.03 0.87 7.61
CA ALA A 86 -3.30 2.26 7.92
C ALA A 86 -3.20 2.52 9.44
N GLY A 87 -3.64 1.56 10.25
CA GLY A 87 -3.41 1.57 11.70
C GLY A 87 -1.93 1.56 12.07
N PHE A 88 -1.14 0.68 11.46
CA PHE A 88 0.32 0.63 11.71
C PHE A 88 1.01 1.93 11.30
N LEU A 89 0.65 2.53 10.16
CA LEU A 89 1.16 3.84 9.75
C LEU A 89 0.86 4.91 10.82
N LEU A 90 -0.39 5.00 11.29
CA LEU A 90 -0.77 5.96 12.34
C LEU A 90 0.03 5.79 13.62
N GLU A 91 0.22 4.55 14.05
CA GLU A 91 0.85 4.25 15.35
C GLU A 91 2.38 4.41 15.30
N ARG A 92 3.02 4.02 14.20
CA ARG A 92 4.48 3.85 14.14
C ARG A 92 5.20 4.86 13.26
N PHE A 93 4.55 5.37 12.23
CA PHE A 93 5.18 6.34 11.32
C PHE A 93 4.90 7.79 11.70
N TRP A 94 3.86 8.07 12.49
CA TRP A 94 3.57 9.43 12.93
C TRP A 94 4.57 9.91 13.98
N ASP A 95 5.17 11.08 13.75
CA ASP A 95 5.98 11.76 14.75
C ASP A 95 5.07 12.57 15.68
N ALA A 96 4.79 12.03 16.87
CA ALA A 96 3.95 12.69 17.85
C ALA A 96 4.57 13.96 18.46
N GLU A 97 5.89 14.14 18.37
CA GLU A 97 6.60 15.30 18.93
C GLU A 97 6.61 16.47 17.96
N ASN A 98 6.93 16.22 16.69
CA ASN A 98 7.13 17.28 15.69
C ASN A 98 6.05 17.32 14.59
N GLY A 99 5.12 16.36 14.59
CA GLY A 99 4.18 16.15 13.49
C GLY A 99 4.85 15.63 12.22
N GLY A 100 4.01 15.18 11.29
CA GLY A 100 4.45 14.57 10.03
C GLY A 100 4.89 13.11 10.20
N TRP A 101 5.42 12.55 9.13
CA TRP A 101 5.64 11.11 9.00
C TRP A 101 7.12 10.77 8.85
N PHE A 102 7.64 9.91 9.73
CA PHE A 102 8.96 9.29 9.60
C PHE A 102 9.05 8.53 8.29
N HIS A 103 10.24 8.46 7.69
CA HIS A 103 10.39 7.86 6.37
C HIS A 103 10.26 6.34 6.40
N ALA A 104 10.82 5.67 7.40
CA ALA A 104 10.87 4.20 7.45
C ALA A 104 10.78 3.63 8.87
N CYS A 105 10.05 2.53 8.99
CA CYS A 105 9.97 1.71 10.21
C CYS A 105 10.14 0.23 9.89
N ASN A 106 10.61 -0.56 10.87
CA ASN A 106 10.64 -2.01 10.78
C ASN A 106 9.39 -2.67 11.36
N THR A 107 9.31 -3.99 11.27
CA THR A 107 8.18 -4.78 11.83
C THR A 107 8.03 -4.63 13.33
N ASP A 108 9.10 -4.36 14.08
CA ASP A 108 9.03 -4.19 15.53
C ASP A 108 8.49 -2.80 15.91
N GLY A 109 8.26 -1.93 14.91
CA GLY A 109 7.80 -0.56 15.10
C GLY A 109 8.92 0.42 15.46
N GLU A 110 10.18 0.02 15.28
CA GLU A 110 11.34 0.91 15.42
C GLU A 110 11.47 1.80 14.18
N VAL A 111 11.68 3.09 14.42
CA VAL A 111 11.93 4.09 13.37
C VAL A 111 13.37 3.91 12.87
N LEU A 112 13.52 3.49 11.62
CA LEU A 112 14.83 3.30 10.99
C LEU A 112 15.34 4.58 10.31
N ASP A 113 14.42 5.43 9.84
CA ASP A 113 14.75 6.72 9.22
C ASP A 113 13.73 7.78 9.68
N PRO A 114 14.13 8.68 10.58
CA PRO A 114 13.25 9.72 11.12
C PRO A 114 13.11 10.93 10.19
N ASN A 115 13.80 10.97 9.05
CA ASN A 115 13.71 12.10 8.13
C ASN A 115 12.31 12.22 7.53
N LYS A 116 11.90 13.46 7.24
CA LYS A 116 10.59 13.77 6.66
C LYS A 116 10.76 14.29 5.24
N PHE A 117 10.10 13.63 4.30
CA PHE A 117 10.16 13.98 2.88
C PHE A 117 8.79 14.38 2.37
N SER A 118 8.68 15.53 1.69
CA SER A 118 7.42 16.02 1.12
C SER A 118 6.80 15.01 0.17
N TYR A 119 7.62 14.30 -0.63
CA TYR A 119 7.14 13.25 -1.52
C TYR A 119 6.50 12.08 -0.73
N GLY A 120 7.10 11.69 0.40
CA GLY A 120 6.51 10.70 1.31
C GLY A 120 5.17 11.17 1.88
N HIS A 121 5.08 12.43 2.31
CA HIS A 121 3.85 13.03 2.86
C HIS A 121 2.73 13.09 1.81
N THR A 122 3.05 13.44 0.55
CA THR A 122 2.06 13.39 -0.54
C THR A 122 1.48 11.97 -0.72
N PHE A 123 2.33 10.95 -0.60
CA PHE A 123 1.89 9.56 -0.64
C PHE A 123 1.06 9.15 0.58
N VAL A 124 1.36 9.70 1.76
CA VAL A 124 0.56 9.48 2.97
C VAL A 124 -0.84 10.07 2.83
N LEU A 125 -0.97 11.32 2.39
CA LEU A 125 -2.26 11.93 2.03
C LEU A 125 -3.04 11.06 1.05
N PHE A 126 -2.38 10.62 -0.03
CA PHE A 126 -2.98 9.75 -1.05
C PHE A 126 -3.46 8.42 -0.46
N GLY A 127 -2.60 7.71 0.27
CA GLY A 127 -2.90 6.41 0.87
C GLY A 127 -4.06 6.46 1.86
N PHE A 128 -4.05 7.44 2.78
CA PHE A 128 -5.13 7.59 3.76
C PHE A 128 -6.46 8.04 3.14
N CYS A 129 -6.45 8.86 2.09
CA CYS A 129 -7.67 9.18 1.33
C CYS A 129 -8.32 7.90 0.77
N HIS A 130 -7.51 6.99 0.22
CA HIS A 130 -7.99 5.71 -0.30
C HIS A 130 -8.46 4.77 0.81
N ALA A 131 -7.70 4.69 1.91
CA ALA A 131 -8.08 3.88 3.06
C ALA A 131 -9.41 4.35 3.67
N PHE A 132 -9.61 5.66 3.84
CA PHE A 132 -10.87 6.23 4.31
C PHE A 132 -12.02 5.91 3.34
N ARG A 133 -11.80 5.99 2.02
CA ARG A 133 -12.84 5.75 1.03
C ARG A 133 -13.43 4.34 1.14
N VAL A 134 -12.59 3.33 1.41
CA VAL A 134 -13.03 1.92 1.47
C VAL A 134 -13.48 1.48 2.86
N SER A 135 -12.93 2.05 3.93
CA SER A 135 -13.26 1.66 5.32
C SER A 135 -14.31 2.56 5.99
N GLY A 136 -14.47 3.80 5.55
CA GLY A 136 -15.24 4.82 6.26
C GLY A 136 -14.61 5.26 7.60
N ASN A 137 -13.41 4.79 7.95
CA ASN A 137 -12.77 5.08 9.23
C ASN A 137 -12.26 6.54 9.28
N ARG A 138 -12.87 7.34 10.16
CA ARG A 138 -12.57 8.77 10.30
C ARG A 138 -11.14 9.06 10.79
N ALA A 139 -10.48 8.13 11.47
CA ALA A 139 -9.08 8.30 11.85
C ALA A 139 -8.19 8.48 10.61
N PHE A 140 -8.45 7.71 9.54
CA PHE A 140 -7.71 7.82 8.28
C PHE A 140 -8.00 9.14 7.56
N LYS A 141 -9.25 9.61 7.60
CA LYS A 141 -9.59 10.95 7.09
C LYS A 141 -8.81 12.04 7.83
N ASN A 142 -8.78 11.99 9.16
CA ASN A 142 -8.10 13.00 9.96
C ASN A 142 -6.59 12.98 9.70
N ALA A 143 -5.99 11.80 9.67
CA ALA A 143 -4.58 11.64 9.32
C ALA A 143 -4.23 12.25 7.96
N ALA A 144 -5.11 12.11 6.96
CA ALA A 144 -4.94 12.73 5.66
C ALA A 144 -4.98 14.27 5.74
N LEU A 145 -5.82 14.84 6.60
CA LEU A 145 -5.93 16.30 6.78
C LEU A 145 -4.79 16.90 7.62
N ASP A 146 -4.23 16.10 8.53
CA ASP A 146 -3.15 16.51 9.44
C ASP A 146 -1.74 16.32 8.82
N THR A 147 -1.66 15.71 7.63
CA THR A 147 -0.42 15.50 6.86
C THR A 147 0.06 16.77 6.17
#